data_AF-I4B4M3-F1
#
_entry.id   AF-I4B4M3-F1
#
_cell.length_a   1.000
_cell.length_b   1.000
_cell.length_c   1.000
_cell.angle_alpha   90.00
_cell.angle_beta   90.00
_cell.angle_gamma   90.00
#
_symmetry.space_group_name_H-M   'P 1'
#
loop_
_entity.id
_entity.type
_entity.pdbx_description
1 polymer ?
#
loop_
_entity_poly.entity_id
_entity_poly.type
_entity_poly.pdbx_seq_one_letter_code
_entity_poly.pdbx_strand_id
1 'polypeptide(L)'
;MANEPQNPQDPNDKSWKPAFDNIPDNPGQPAGSPPPGYDRVEEAGTFQMLWDCKYCSTKKLLGVTHKFCPSCGAAQDANARYFPSDEEAIAVEDHEYTGADKKCGNCGTANAAKAEFCTQCGSPMKDAKTVSLRSEQATAEGSAFATDSRANAKQDFEAQKAGLSGAAPEPEAPKSKKWYYIGGAVGVGLVALISSFFISRSVEVKVDSHNWERVVKVESYKGRSESAWCSSMPFDAYMVIRKREVSSTNQVADGETCDMVRVDKGNGTFKKERRCKTKYKSVPVYSDKCYYRVNRWGHERDITAKGGLNDQVAWPAVNIRSGSCVGCEREGGRSEAYNLFLSEIKKPDKKYTCAFPEAQWRAIPDGAVKKIKVRLVGGAKCDTLN
;
A
#
# COMPACT_ATOMS: atom_id res chain seq x y z
N MET A 1 53.42 -27.53 -17.90
CA MET A 1 53.23 -26.13 -18.29
C MET A 1 51.73 -25.94 -18.47
N ALA A 2 50.97 -25.90 -17.37
CA ALA A 2 50.62 -24.70 -16.61
C ALA A 2 49.78 -23.72 -17.46
N ASN A 3 48.46 -23.80 -17.22
CA ASN A 3 47.42 -22.89 -17.69
C ASN A 3 47.61 -21.49 -17.10
N GLU A 4 47.24 -20.46 -17.86
CA GLU A 4 47.06 -19.09 -17.37
C GLU A 4 45.66 -18.58 -17.79
N PRO A 5 44.92 -17.89 -16.90
CA PRO A 5 43.46 -17.77 -16.99
C PRO A 5 42.97 -16.56 -17.79
N GLN A 6 41.82 -16.70 -18.44
CA GLN A 6 41.09 -15.59 -19.07
C GLN A 6 40.50 -14.65 -18.00
N ASN A 7 40.83 -13.36 -18.12
CA ASN A 7 40.42 -12.26 -17.24
C ASN A 7 38.94 -11.85 -17.50
N PRO A 8 38.18 -11.38 -16.49
CA PRO A 8 36.76 -11.04 -16.64
C PRO A 8 36.49 -9.80 -17.48
N GLN A 9 35.32 -9.81 -18.10
CA GLN A 9 34.74 -8.81 -19.00
C GLN A 9 34.69 -7.40 -18.40
N ASP A 10 35.12 -6.41 -19.20
CA ASP A 10 34.98 -4.98 -18.91
C ASP A 10 33.52 -4.54 -19.17
N PRO A 11 32.80 -3.99 -18.18
CA PRO A 11 31.41 -3.56 -18.33
C PRO A 11 31.22 -2.26 -19.16
N ASN A 12 32.27 -1.68 -19.75
CA ASN A 12 32.20 -0.41 -20.48
C ASN A 12 32.47 -0.48 -21.99
N ASP A 13 32.44 -1.66 -22.62
CA ASP A 13 32.55 -1.74 -24.09
C ASP A 13 31.28 -1.21 -24.79
N LYS A 14 31.40 0.00 -25.37
CA LYS A 14 30.32 0.72 -26.08
C LYS A 14 30.16 0.29 -27.55
N SER A 15 30.83 -0.77 -28.00
CA SER A 15 30.79 -1.22 -29.41
C SER A 15 29.81 -2.37 -29.69
N TRP A 16 29.11 -2.91 -28.68
CA TRP A 16 28.15 -3.98 -28.88
C TRP A 16 26.74 -3.47 -29.23
N LYS A 17 26.24 -3.83 -30.41
CA LYS A 17 24.82 -3.70 -30.80
C LYS A 17 24.28 -5.08 -31.20
N PRO A 18 23.23 -5.61 -30.56
CA PRO A 18 22.51 -6.76 -31.09
C PRO A 18 21.61 -6.29 -32.23
N ALA A 19 21.77 -6.90 -33.40
CA ALA A 19 20.93 -6.69 -34.56
C ALA A 19 19.65 -7.50 -34.42
N PHE A 20 18.49 -6.86 -34.26
CA PHE A 20 17.19 -7.33 -34.79
C PHE A 20 16.22 -6.14 -34.79
N ASP A 21 16.00 -5.58 -35.98
CA ASP A 21 14.91 -4.63 -36.24
C ASP A 21 13.60 -5.42 -36.31
N ASN A 22 12.62 -5.05 -35.47
CA ASN A 22 11.22 -5.46 -35.63
C ASN A 22 10.31 -4.22 -35.53
N ILE A 23 9.53 -4.03 -36.59
CA ILE A 23 8.55 -2.95 -36.80
C ILE A 23 7.31 -3.19 -35.91
N PRO A 24 6.68 -2.14 -35.33
CA PRO A 24 5.71 -2.30 -34.23
C PRO A 24 4.27 -2.57 -34.66
N ASP A 25 3.55 -3.37 -33.85
CA ASP A 25 2.08 -3.37 -33.79
C ASP A 25 1.62 -2.58 -32.55
N ASN A 26 1.03 -1.40 -32.80
CA ASN A 26 0.29 -0.52 -31.87
C ASN A 26 1.12 0.28 -30.82
N PRO A 27 0.93 1.62 -30.69
CA PRO A 27 1.83 2.49 -29.92
C PRO A 27 1.41 2.54 -28.45
N GLY A 28 2.21 1.93 -27.56
CA GLY A 28 2.02 2.13 -26.13
C GLY A 28 2.77 1.20 -25.18
N GLN A 29 3.26 0.04 -25.62
CA GLN A 29 4.08 -0.84 -24.80
C GLN A 29 5.30 -1.32 -25.59
N PRO A 30 6.54 -1.16 -25.10
CA PRO A 30 7.69 -1.76 -25.75
C PRO A 30 7.53 -3.28 -25.73
N ALA A 31 7.57 -3.90 -26.92
CA ALA A 31 7.62 -5.35 -27.06
C ALA A 31 8.83 -5.88 -26.27
N GLY A 32 8.58 -6.76 -25.29
CA GLY A 32 9.62 -7.38 -24.48
C GLY A 32 9.70 -6.91 -23.01
N SER A 33 8.85 -5.99 -22.56
CA SER A 33 8.73 -5.73 -21.11
C SER A 33 7.89 -6.81 -20.42
N PRO A 34 8.35 -7.36 -19.28
CA PRO A 34 7.57 -8.32 -18.52
C PRO A 34 6.26 -7.69 -18.03
N PRO A 35 5.18 -8.48 -17.85
CA PRO A 35 3.91 -7.98 -17.35
C PRO A 35 4.08 -7.45 -15.91
N PRO A 36 3.21 -6.53 -15.46
CA PRO A 36 3.31 -5.94 -14.14
C PRO A 36 3.42 -6.98 -13.03
N GLY A 37 4.41 -6.81 -12.15
CA GLY A 37 4.66 -7.71 -11.03
C GLY A 37 5.67 -8.83 -11.29
N TYR A 38 6.20 -8.92 -12.52
CA TYR A 38 7.25 -9.87 -12.91
C TYR A 38 8.48 -9.12 -13.45
N ASP A 39 9.66 -9.68 -13.21
CA ASP A 39 10.95 -9.10 -13.62
C ASP A 39 11.48 -9.77 -14.90
N ARG A 40 11.05 -11.00 -15.17
CA ARG A 40 11.48 -11.79 -16.34
C ARG A 40 10.36 -12.68 -16.86
N VAL A 41 10.29 -12.85 -18.18
CA VAL A 41 9.38 -13.80 -18.85
C VAL A 41 10.15 -14.63 -19.86
N GLU A 42 9.93 -15.93 -19.84
CA GLU A 42 10.49 -16.90 -20.78
C GLU A 42 9.35 -17.62 -21.51
N GLU A 43 9.44 -17.77 -22.84
CA GLU A 43 8.42 -18.50 -23.60
C GLU A 43 8.63 -20.01 -23.49
N ALA A 44 7.60 -20.75 -23.07
CA ALA A 44 7.62 -22.19 -22.90
C ALA A 44 6.86 -22.95 -23.99
N GLY A 45 6.58 -22.29 -25.12
CA GLY A 45 5.94 -22.87 -26.30
C GLY A 45 4.50 -22.41 -26.56
N THR A 46 4.01 -22.72 -27.76
CA THR A 46 2.62 -22.46 -28.20
C THR A 46 1.91 -23.78 -28.43
N PHE A 47 0.65 -23.88 -27.99
CA PHE A 47 -0.14 -25.11 -27.98
C PHE A 47 -1.55 -24.86 -28.50
N GLN A 48 -2.24 -25.89 -28.97
CA GLN A 48 -3.63 -25.77 -29.40
C GLN A 48 -4.59 -25.76 -28.21
N MET A 49 -5.59 -24.90 -28.27
CA MET A 49 -6.76 -25.00 -27.40
C MET A 49 -7.67 -26.14 -27.87
N LEU A 50 -8.56 -26.58 -26.98
CA LEU A 50 -9.59 -27.58 -27.30
C LEU A 50 -10.98 -26.93 -27.35
N TRP A 51 -11.91 -27.56 -28.05
CA TRP A 51 -13.33 -27.23 -28.01
C TRP A 51 -14.20 -28.48 -28.18
N ASP A 52 -15.43 -28.41 -27.70
CA ASP A 52 -16.41 -29.48 -27.84
C ASP A 52 -17.55 -29.03 -28.76
N CYS A 53 -17.94 -29.88 -29.71
CA CYS A 53 -19.03 -29.58 -30.63
C CYS A 53 -20.37 -29.54 -29.89
N LYS A 54 -21.04 -28.38 -29.90
CA LYS A 54 -22.33 -28.20 -29.23
C LYS A 54 -23.51 -28.92 -29.88
N TYR A 55 -23.34 -29.42 -31.11
CA TYR A 55 -24.43 -30.01 -31.90
C TYR A 55 -24.41 -31.55 -31.86
N CYS A 56 -23.22 -32.16 -31.97
CA CYS A 56 -23.08 -33.61 -31.97
C CYS A 56 -22.26 -34.16 -30.79
N SER A 57 -21.81 -33.30 -29.88
CA SER A 57 -21.08 -33.67 -28.66
C SER A 57 -19.70 -34.31 -28.88
N THR A 58 -19.14 -34.29 -30.10
CA THR A 58 -17.74 -34.65 -30.34
C THR A 58 -16.83 -33.76 -29.49
N LYS A 59 -15.96 -34.37 -28.68
CA LYS A 59 -15.14 -33.70 -27.67
C LYS A 59 -13.69 -33.50 -28.10
N LYS A 60 -12.97 -32.61 -27.41
CA LYS A 60 -11.51 -32.39 -27.52
C LYS A 60 -11.05 -32.12 -28.96
N LEU A 61 -11.85 -31.38 -29.71
CA LEU A 61 -11.47 -30.94 -31.05
C LEU A 61 -10.39 -29.87 -30.95
N LEU A 62 -9.32 -30.04 -31.71
CA LEU A 62 -8.20 -29.09 -31.78
C LEU A 62 -8.59 -27.73 -32.37
N GLY A 63 -8.11 -26.67 -31.73
CA GLY A 63 -8.50 -25.28 -31.96
C GLY A 63 -8.13 -24.72 -33.33
N VAL A 64 -7.01 -25.16 -33.89
CA VAL A 64 -6.50 -24.77 -35.22
C VAL A 64 -6.88 -25.81 -36.26
N THR A 65 -6.63 -27.09 -35.98
CA THR A 65 -6.85 -28.19 -36.95
C THR A 65 -8.33 -28.40 -37.28
N HIS A 66 -9.23 -28.28 -36.31
CA HIS A 66 -10.66 -28.54 -36.49
C HIS A 66 -11.48 -27.25 -36.36
N LYS A 67 -11.39 -26.35 -37.37
CA LYS A 67 -12.27 -25.16 -37.44
C LYS A 67 -13.74 -25.52 -37.67
N PHE A 68 -14.00 -26.70 -38.25
CA PHE A 68 -15.31 -27.32 -38.37
C PHE A 68 -15.28 -28.71 -37.75
N CYS A 69 -16.39 -29.14 -37.17
CA CYS A 69 -16.50 -30.47 -36.58
C CYS A 69 -16.47 -31.52 -37.70
N PRO A 70 -15.52 -32.48 -37.67
CA PRO A 70 -15.43 -33.51 -38.71
C PRO A 70 -16.63 -34.47 -38.70
N SER A 71 -17.36 -34.57 -37.59
CA SER A 71 -18.51 -35.48 -37.45
C SER A 71 -19.81 -34.92 -38.00
N CYS A 72 -20.02 -33.60 -37.96
CA CYS A 72 -21.31 -32.99 -38.37
C CYS A 72 -21.18 -31.68 -39.17
N GLY A 73 -19.97 -31.21 -39.47
CA GLY A 73 -19.73 -29.98 -40.23
C GLY A 73 -19.98 -28.68 -39.46
N ALA A 74 -20.42 -28.73 -38.19
CA ALA A 74 -20.69 -27.53 -37.42
C ALA A 74 -19.42 -26.68 -37.22
N ALA A 75 -19.55 -25.37 -37.39
CA ALA A 75 -18.47 -24.42 -37.15
C ALA A 75 -18.08 -24.37 -35.66
N GLN A 76 -16.78 -24.18 -35.41
CA GLN A 76 -16.24 -23.98 -34.08
C GLN A 76 -16.80 -22.71 -33.42
N ASP A 77 -17.14 -22.82 -32.14
CA ASP A 77 -17.50 -21.68 -31.29
C ASP A 77 -16.26 -21.20 -30.52
N ALA A 78 -15.71 -20.05 -30.90
CA ALA A 78 -14.49 -19.50 -30.30
C ALA A 78 -14.64 -19.22 -28.80
N ASN A 79 -15.84 -18.86 -28.34
CA ASN A 79 -16.13 -18.58 -26.93
C ASN A 79 -16.32 -19.86 -26.10
N ALA A 80 -16.22 -21.03 -26.73
CA ALA A 80 -16.31 -22.34 -26.09
C ALA A 80 -14.96 -23.09 -26.10
N ARG A 81 -13.88 -22.42 -26.53
CA ARG A 81 -12.53 -22.96 -26.46
C ARG A 81 -12.02 -22.97 -25.02
N TYR A 82 -11.26 -23.99 -24.65
CA TYR A 82 -10.71 -24.19 -23.32
C TYR A 82 -9.28 -24.72 -23.38
N PHE A 83 -8.52 -24.55 -22.30
CA PHE A 83 -7.12 -24.99 -22.25
C PHE A 83 -7.04 -26.52 -22.03
N PRO A 84 -6.26 -27.29 -22.81
CA PRO A 84 -6.02 -28.71 -22.49
C PRO A 84 -5.27 -28.86 -21.16
N SER A 85 -5.29 -30.06 -20.54
CA SER A 85 -4.30 -30.38 -19.50
C SER A 85 -2.89 -30.39 -20.09
N ASP A 86 -1.85 -30.45 -19.26
CA ASP A 86 -0.47 -30.55 -19.78
C ASP A 86 -0.24 -31.83 -20.61
N GLU A 87 -0.87 -32.95 -20.24
CA GLU A 87 -0.79 -34.23 -20.96
C GLU A 87 -1.51 -34.21 -22.31
N GLU A 88 -2.54 -33.38 -22.45
CA GLU A 88 -3.35 -33.27 -23.67
C GLU A 88 -2.90 -32.11 -24.57
N ALA A 89 -1.93 -31.31 -24.12
CA ALA A 89 -1.48 -30.14 -24.85
C ALA A 89 -0.67 -30.54 -26.09
N ILE A 90 -1.18 -30.19 -27.26
CA ILE A 90 -0.50 -30.42 -28.54
C ILE A 90 0.24 -29.16 -28.94
N ALA A 91 1.56 -29.25 -29.04
CA ALA A 91 2.42 -28.15 -29.48
C ALA A 91 2.11 -27.75 -30.93
N VAL A 92 2.34 -26.49 -31.22
CA VAL A 92 2.12 -25.90 -32.55
C VAL A 92 3.46 -25.38 -33.06
N GLU A 93 4.02 -26.06 -34.05
CA GLU A 93 5.35 -25.75 -34.58
C GLU A 93 5.29 -24.80 -35.80
N ASP A 94 4.36 -25.03 -36.74
CA ASP A 94 4.32 -24.32 -38.04
C ASP A 94 3.10 -23.42 -38.26
N HIS A 95 2.41 -22.97 -37.20
CA HIS A 95 1.23 -22.10 -37.34
C HIS A 95 1.60 -20.62 -37.28
N GLU A 96 1.44 -19.93 -38.40
CA GLU A 96 1.62 -18.48 -38.48
C GLU A 96 0.56 -17.76 -37.62
N TYR A 97 1.03 -17.06 -36.58
CA TYR A 97 0.16 -16.20 -35.79
C TYR A 97 -0.05 -14.86 -36.50
N THR A 98 -1.26 -14.64 -37.01
CA THR A 98 -1.64 -13.42 -37.74
C THR A 98 -2.46 -12.44 -36.89
N GLY A 99 -2.55 -12.70 -35.59
CA GLY A 99 -3.48 -12.05 -34.66
C GLY A 99 -4.61 -12.97 -34.20
N ALA A 100 -5.38 -12.53 -33.21
CA ALA A 100 -6.56 -13.22 -32.72
C ALA A 100 -7.67 -13.28 -33.79
N ASP A 101 -8.43 -14.39 -33.82
CA ASP A 101 -9.49 -14.56 -34.81
C ASP A 101 -10.51 -13.42 -34.73
N LYS A 102 -11.13 -13.10 -35.88
CA LYS A 102 -12.24 -12.15 -35.98
C LYS A 102 -13.55 -12.91 -36.13
N LYS A 103 -14.59 -12.45 -35.43
CA LYS A 103 -15.94 -12.99 -35.49
C LYS A 103 -16.73 -12.32 -36.61
N CYS A 104 -17.18 -13.10 -37.59
CA CYS A 104 -18.03 -12.62 -38.67
C CYS A 104 -19.33 -12.03 -38.09
N GLY A 105 -19.64 -10.77 -38.45
CA GLY A 105 -20.86 -10.10 -37.98
C GLY A 105 -22.15 -10.72 -38.55
N ASN A 106 -22.07 -11.38 -39.70
CA ASN A 106 -23.24 -11.96 -40.38
C ASN A 106 -23.60 -13.36 -39.86
N CYS A 107 -22.64 -14.31 -39.84
CA CYS A 107 -22.92 -15.69 -39.44
C CYS A 107 -22.34 -16.09 -38.08
N GLY A 108 -21.51 -15.24 -37.47
CA GLY A 108 -20.88 -15.50 -36.17
C GLY A 108 -19.66 -16.43 -36.19
N THR A 109 -19.26 -16.97 -37.34
CA THR A 109 -18.07 -17.84 -37.47
C THR A 109 -16.78 -17.07 -37.22
N ALA A 110 -15.84 -17.66 -36.48
CA ALA A 110 -14.51 -17.12 -36.28
C ALA A 110 -13.62 -17.39 -37.52
N ASN A 111 -12.88 -16.38 -37.96
CA ASN A 111 -11.96 -16.46 -39.09
C ASN A 111 -10.60 -15.89 -38.68
N ALA A 112 -9.52 -16.29 -39.36
CA ALA A 112 -8.20 -15.73 -39.10
C ALA A 112 -8.21 -14.21 -39.16
N ALA A 113 -7.36 -13.55 -38.37
CA ALA A 113 -7.27 -12.09 -38.32
C ALA A 113 -7.03 -11.43 -39.68
N LYS A 114 -6.26 -12.10 -40.55
CA LYS A 114 -5.95 -11.68 -41.93
C LYS A 114 -7.03 -12.01 -42.97
N ALA A 115 -8.14 -12.66 -42.59
CA ALA A 115 -9.19 -13.01 -43.53
C ALA A 115 -9.97 -11.77 -43.99
N GLU A 116 -10.06 -11.55 -45.30
CA GLU A 116 -10.85 -10.46 -45.90
C GLU A 116 -12.33 -10.81 -46.04
N PHE A 117 -12.64 -12.10 -46.24
CA PHE A 117 -13.97 -12.64 -46.40
C PHE A 117 -14.19 -13.82 -45.47
N CYS A 118 -15.42 -13.98 -44.98
CA CYS A 118 -15.77 -15.11 -44.12
C CYS A 118 -15.74 -16.42 -44.91
N THR A 119 -14.98 -17.40 -44.42
CA THR A 119 -14.83 -18.71 -45.06
C THR A 119 -16.10 -19.55 -45.07
N GLN A 120 -17.12 -19.17 -44.29
CA GLN A 120 -18.39 -19.88 -44.19
C GLN A 120 -19.51 -19.25 -45.03
N CYS A 121 -19.59 -17.92 -45.10
CA CYS A 121 -20.73 -17.24 -45.75
C CYS A 121 -20.33 -16.17 -46.77
N GLY A 122 -19.02 -15.96 -47.01
CA GLY A 122 -18.52 -14.99 -47.99
C GLY A 122 -18.67 -13.52 -47.61
N SER A 123 -19.26 -13.19 -46.45
CA SER A 123 -19.41 -11.80 -46.01
C SER A 123 -18.05 -11.12 -45.76
N PRO A 124 -17.91 -9.81 -46.04
CA PRO A 124 -16.68 -9.07 -45.78
C PRO A 124 -16.37 -8.99 -44.28
N MET A 125 -15.08 -9.07 -43.94
CA MET A 125 -14.59 -9.14 -42.55
C MET A 125 -13.91 -7.85 -42.07
N LYS A 126 -13.96 -6.78 -42.87
CA LYS A 126 -13.31 -5.49 -42.55
C LYS A 126 -13.74 -4.92 -41.20
N ASP A 127 -15.03 -5.01 -40.88
CA ASP A 127 -15.62 -4.48 -39.64
C ASP A 127 -15.84 -5.57 -38.57
N ALA A 128 -15.28 -6.76 -38.78
CA ALA A 128 -15.43 -7.88 -37.86
C ALA A 128 -14.64 -7.64 -36.57
N LYS A 129 -15.29 -7.87 -35.43
CA LYS A 129 -14.67 -7.72 -34.10
C LYS A 129 -13.80 -8.94 -33.78
N THR A 130 -12.70 -8.72 -33.08
CA THR A 130 -11.88 -9.79 -32.51
C THR A 130 -12.71 -10.67 -31.58
N VAL A 131 -12.44 -11.97 -31.56
CA VAL A 131 -13.04 -12.88 -30.59
C VAL A 131 -12.64 -12.51 -29.16
N SER A 132 -13.47 -12.86 -28.19
CA SER A 132 -13.12 -12.69 -26.78
C SER A 132 -12.05 -13.71 -26.38
N LEU A 133 -11.08 -13.29 -25.58
CA LEU A 133 -10.00 -14.13 -25.09
C LEU A 133 -10.35 -14.72 -23.72
N ARG A 134 -9.92 -15.94 -23.46
CA ARG A 134 -9.94 -16.51 -22.11
C ARG A 134 -9.03 -15.72 -21.18
N SER A 135 -9.39 -15.64 -19.91
CA SER A 135 -8.49 -15.09 -18.89
C SER A 135 -7.23 -15.96 -18.80
N GLU A 136 -6.09 -15.32 -18.50
CA GLU A 136 -4.86 -16.04 -18.24
C GLU A 136 -5.02 -16.98 -17.03
N GLN A 137 -4.40 -18.16 -17.10
CA GLN A 137 -4.36 -19.11 -15.99
C GLN A 137 -2.90 -19.27 -15.53
N ALA A 138 -2.66 -19.14 -14.23
CA ALA A 138 -1.34 -19.29 -13.64
C ALA A 138 -1.30 -20.48 -12.67
N THR A 139 -0.15 -21.15 -12.60
CA THR A 139 0.17 -22.17 -11.59
C THR A 139 1.63 -22.01 -11.17
N ALA A 140 1.96 -22.43 -9.94
CA ALA A 140 3.33 -22.38 -9.47
C ALA A 140 4.23 -23.27 -10.35
N GLU A 141 5.48 -22.87 -10.57
CA GLU A 141 6.44 -23.68 -11.31
C GLU A 141 6.56 -25.11 -10.73
N GLY A 142 6.55 -26.11 -11.61
CA GLY A 142 6.55 -27.52 -11.26
C GLY A 142 5.16 -28.12 -10.98
N SER A 143 4.11 -27.31 -10.94
CA SER A 143 2.72 -27.79 -10.87
C SER A 143 2.12 -27.96 -12.27
N ALA A 144 1.36 -29.03 -12.47
CA ALA A 144 0.61 -29.24 -13.70
C ALA A 144 -0.69 -28.42 -13.70
N PHE A 145 -1.12 -27.98 -14.87
CA PHE A 145 -2.46 -27.42 -15.03
C PHE A 145 -3.50 -28.54 -15.10
N ALA A 146 -4.52 -28.41 -14.27
CA ALA A 146 -5.67 -29.30 -14.28
C ALA A 146 -6.47 -29.19 -15.59
N THR A 147 -7.31 -30.19 -15.84
CA THR A 147 -8.22 -30.23 -16.99
C THR A 147 -9.21 -29.06 -16.93
N ASP A 148 -9.21 -28.23 -17.97
CA ASP A 148 -10.22 -27.20 -18.21
C ASP A 148 -11.40 -27.77 -19.02
N SER A 149 -12.48 -27.01 -19.18
CA SER A 149 -13.62 -27.48 -19.97
C SER A 149 -14.40 -26.33 -20.63
N ARG A 150 -15.30 -26.70 -21.54
CA ARG A 150 -16.28 -25.76 -22.10
C ARG A 150 -17.13 -25.06 -21.03
N ALA A 151 -17.42 -25.71 -19.90
CA ALA A 151 -18.18 -25.08 -18.83
C ALA A 151 -17.37 -23.98 -18.13
N ASN A 152 -16.08 -24.24 -17.87
CA ASN A 152 -15.14 -23.26 -17.34
C ASN A 152 -14.87 -22.12 -18.34
N ALA A 153 -14.87 -22.42 -19.65
CA ALA A 153 -14.88 -21.42 -20.74
C ALA A 153 -16.01 -20.40 -20.57
N LYS A 154 -17.23 -20.92 -20.46
CA LYS A 154 -18.42 -20.10 -20.27
C LYS A 154 -18.35 -19.28 -18.98
N GLN A 155 -17.99 -19.89 -17.86
CA GLN A 155 -17.94 -19.22 -16.55
C GLN A 155 -16.97 -18.04 -16.53
N ASP A 156 -15.80 -18.19 -17.14
CA ASP A 156 -14.81 -17.13 -17.25
C ASP A 156 -15.32 -15.94 -18.08
N PHE A 157 -15.91 -16.19 -19.25
CA PHE A 157 -16.48 -15.10 -20.06
C PHE A 157 -17.64 -14.40 -19.34
N GLU A 158 -18.46 -15.15 -18.58
CA GLU A 158 -19.49 -14.57 -17.72
C GLU A 158 -18.87 -13.70 -16.61
N ALA A 159 -17.78 -14.15 -16.00
CA ALA A 159 -17.03 -13.39 -14.99
C ALA A 159 -16.37 -12.12 -15.57
N GLN A 160 -15.73 -12.22 -16.74
CA GLN A 160 -15.16 -11.08 -17.47
C GLN A 160 -16.24 -10.04 -17.78
N LYS A 161 -17.41 -10.48 -18.26
CA LYS A 161 -18.56 -9.60 -18.54
C LYS A 161 -19.10 -8.93 -17.27
N ALA A 162 -19.01 -9.60 -16.12
CA ALA A 162 -19.35 -9.05 -14.82
C ALA A 162 -18.25 -8.12 -14.23
N GLY A 163 -17.10 -7.96 -14.91
CA GLY A 163 -15.98 -7.15 -14.44
C GLY A 163 -15.12 -7.81 -13.36
N LEU A 164 -15.12 -9.14 -13.29
CA LEU A 164 -14.48 -9.92 -12.21
C LEU A 164 -13.17 -10.62 -12.62
N SER A 165 -12.59 -10.33 -13.79
CA SER A 165 -11.37 -11.00 -14.28
C SER A 165 -10.08 -10.25 -13.94
N GLY A 166 -9.35 -10.75 -12.95
CA GLY A 166 -8.01 -10.38 -12.51
C GLY A 166 -7.59 -11.32 -11.39
N ALA A 167 -6.29 -11.58 -11.22
CA ALA A 167 -5.71 -12.50 -10.22
C ALA A 167 -6.51 -12.51 -8.91
N ALA A 168 -6.79 -13.73 -8.41
CA ALA A 168 -7.63 -13.97 -7.25
C ALA A 168 -7.36 -12.93 -6.14
N PRO A 169 -8.31 -12.02 -5.86
CA PRO A 169 -8.20 -11.25 -4.65
C PRO A 169 -8.24 -12.23 -3.48
N GLU A 170 -7.31 -12.05 -2.54
CA GLU A 170 -7.40 -12.57 -1.17
C GLU A 170 -8.87 -12.57 -0.74
N PRO A 171 -9.41 -13.67 -0.17
CA PRO A 171 -10.84 -13.88 -0.05
C PRO A 171 -11.48 -12.74 0.73
N GLU A 172 -12.02 -11.76 -0.01
CA GLU A 172 -12.83 -10.71 0.59
C GLU A 172 -14.08 -11.38 1.14
N ALA A 173 -14.22 -11.29 2.46
CA ALA A 173 -15.35 -11.81 3.20
C ALA A 173 -16.68 -11.49 2.48
N PRO A 174 -17.66 -12.42 2.51
CA PRO A 174 -18.86 -12.31 1.70
C PRO A 174 -19.56 -10.97 1.88
N LYS A 175 -19.53 -10.14 0.83
CA LYS A 175 -20.30 -8.88 0.72
C LYS A 175 -21.79 -9.21 0.57
N SER A 176 -22.38 -9.74 1.64
CA SER A 176 -23.83 -9.78 1.80
C SER A 176 -24.34 -8.35 1.80
N LYS A 177 -25.40 -8.01 1.07
CA LYS A 177 -26.00 -6.65 1.08
C LYS A 177 -26.40 -6.16 2.49
N LYS A 178 -26.36 -7.04 3.51
CA LYS A 178 -26.43 -6.68 4.93
C LYS A 178 -25.23 -5.84 5.42
N TRP A 179 -24.08 -5.89 4.74
CA TRP A 179 -22.90 -5.07 5.06
C TRP A 179 -23.09 -3.58 4.72
N TYR A 180 -24.01 -3.20 3.82
CA TYR A 180 -24.36 -1.78 3.66
C TYR A 180 -25.15 -1.27 4.87
N TYR A 181 -25.91 -2.14 5.53
CA TYR A 181 -26.58 -1.82 6.79
C TYR A 181 -25.61 -1.89 7.97
N ILE A 182 -24.64 -2.80 7.98
CA ILE A 182 -23.61 -2.90 9.05
C ILE A 182 -22.52 -1.84 8.88
N GLY A 183 -21.97 -1.65 7.69
CA GLY A 183 -21.03 -0.59 7.32
C GLY A 183 -21.67 0.79 7.27
N GLY A 184 -22.96 0.88 6.93
CA GLY A 184 -23.78 2.07 7.13
C GLY A 184 -24.02 2.34 8.62
N ALA A 185 -24.32 1.33 9.44
CA ALA A 185 -24.46 1.50 10.90
C ALA A 185 -23.13 1.76 11.62
N VAL A 186 -22.02 1.21 11.14
CA VAL A 186 -20.66 1.45 11.66
C VAL A 186 -20.11 2.78 11.15
N GLY A 187 -20.42 3.18 9.91
CA GLY A 187 -20.10 4.49 9.36
C GLY A 187 -20.92 5.60 10.02
N VAL A 188 -22.24 5.42 10.16
CA VAL A 188 -23.10 6.30 10.98
C VAL A 188 -22.68 6.23 12.43
N GLY A 189 -22.28 5.06 12.93
CA GLY A 189 -21.76 4.86 14.29
C GLY A 189 -20.49 5.65 14.53
N LEU A 190 -19.50 5.58 13.63
CA LEU A 190 -18.24 6.33 13.67
C LEU A 190 -18.48 7.82 13.46
N VAL A 191 -19.34 8.21 12.52
CA VAL A 191 -19.73 9.62 12.32
C VAL A 191 -20.49 10.14 13.55
N ALA A 192 -21.35 9.35 14.18
CA ALA A 192 -22.01 9.70 15.44
C ALA A 192 -21.04 9.73 16.62
N LEU A 193 -20.05 8.83 16.66
CA LEU A 193 -18.98 8.81 17.66
C LEU A 193 -18.12 10.08 17.52
N ILE A 194 -17.66 10.39 16.31
CA ILE A 194 -16.93 11.61 15.97
C ILE A 194 -17.80 12.85 16.24
N SER A 195 -19.06 12.84 15.84
CA SER A 195 -20.00 13.94 16.08
C SER A 195 -20.29 14.13 17.57
N SER A 196 -20.29 13.07 18.38
CA SER A 196 -20.49 13.14 19.83
C SER A 196 -19.36 13.91 20.54
N PHE A 197 -18.17 14.00 19.95
CA PHE A 197 -17.10 14.88 20.44
C PHE A 197 -17.45 16.37 20.25
N PHE A 198 -18.33 16.71 19.30
CA PHE A 198 -18.75 18.09 19.04
C PHE A 198 -20.03 18.50 19.79
N ILE A 199 -20.87 17.53 20.17
CA ILE A 199 -22.07 17.79 20.97
C ILE A 199 -21.67 18.22 22.38
N SER A 200 -22.13 19.41 22.76
CA SER A 200 -21.90 19.97 24.09
C SER A 200 -23.19 20.49 24.70
N ARG A 201 -23.39 20.24 25.99
CA ARG A 201 -24.53 20.74 26.77
C ARG A 201 -24.09 21.91 27.64
N SER A 202 -24.98 22.89 27.81
CA SER A 202 -24.75 24.00 28.74
C SER A 202 -25.08 23.54 30.16
N VAL A 203 -24.15 23.73 31.09
CA VAL A 203 -24.34 23.44 32.52
C VAL A 203 -23.99 24.68 33.34
N GLU A 204 -24.63 24.82 34.49
CA GLU A 204 -24.30 25.85 35.47
C GLU A 204 -23.25 25.29 36.42
N VAL A 205 -22.13 25.99 36.51
CA VAL A 205 -20.99 25.64 37.35
C VAL A 205 -20.75 26.74 38.35
N LYS A 206 -20.30 26.34 39.54
CA LYS A 206 -19.80 27.23 40.58
C LYS A 206 -18.28 27.24 40.51
N VAL A 207 -17.69 28.42 40.67
CA VAL A 207 -16.23 28.58 40.84
C VAL A 207 -15.89 28.21 42.28
N ASP A 208 -15.16 27.10 42.46
CA ASP A 208 -14.80 26.58 43.78
C ASP A 208 -13.53 27.23 44.31
N SER A 209 -12.50 27.31 43.45
CA SER A 209 -11.21 27.88 43.82
C SER A 209 -10.37 28.25 42.60
N HIS A 210 -9.38 29.08 42.89
CA HIS A 210 -8.38 29.58 41.97
C HIS A 210 -7.02 28.95 42.27
N ASN A 211 -6.26 28.60 41.25
CA ASN A 211 -4.86 28.20 41.39
C ASN A 211 -4.04 28.74 40.23
N TRP A 212 -2.94 29.42 40.53
CA TRP A 212 -1.96 29.83 39.56
C TRP A 212 -0.63 29.12 39.82
N GLU A 213 0.11 28.89 38.75
CA GLU A 213 1.45 28.32 38.78
C GLU A 213 2.32 29.04 37.76
N ARG A 214 3.47 29.56 38.21
CA ARG A 214 4.52 30.13 37.37
C ARG A 214 5.79 29.33 37.56
N VAL A 215 6.35 28.85 36.46
CA VAL A 215 7.54 28.01 36.42
C VAL A 215 8.62 28.71 35.61
N VAL A 216 9.78 28.89 36.22
CA VAL A 216 11.02 29.26 35.52
C VAL A 216 11.84 27.99 35.33
N LYS A 217 12.07 27.63 34.06
CA LYS A 217 12.92 26.49 33.70
C LYS A 217 14.36 26.94 33.78
N VAL A 218 15.17 26.22 34.56
CA VAL A 218 16.60 26.47 34.67
C VAL A 218 17.34 25.39 33.91
N GLU A 219 18.24 25.84 33.04
CA GLU A 219 19.19 24.98 32.35
C GLU A 219 20.57 25.11 32.98
N SER A 220 21.33 24.01 32.99
CA SER A 220 22.74 23.99 33.39
C SER A 220 23.61 23.58 32.21
N TYR A 221 24.79 24.21 32.12
CA TYR A 221 25.81 23.85 31.13
C TYR A 221 26.74 22.78 31.71
N LYS A 222 26.56 21.52 31.31
CA LYS A 222 27.38 20.41 31.81
C LYS A 222 27.50 19.28 30.80
N GLY A 223 28.37 18.31 31.10
CA GLY A 223 28.54 17.11 30.30
C GLY A 223 27.26 16.27 30.27
N ARG A 224 26.57 16.26 29.13
CA ARG A 224 25.39 15.43 28.87
C ARG A 224 25.83 14.19 28.10
N SER A 225 25.32 13.03 28.49
CA SER A 225 25.54 11.78 27.77
C SER A 225 24.65 11.77 26.52
N GLU A 226 25.26 11.57 25.37
CA GLU A 226 24.60 11.50 24.08
C GLU A 226 25.15 10.33 23.26
N SER A 227 24.45 10.00 22.16
CA SER A 227 24.94 9.03 21.20
C SER A 227 24.54 9.44 19.79
N ALA A 228 25.47 9.26 18.85
CA ALA A 228 25.25 9.49 17.43
C ALA A 228 26.07 8.48 16.61
N TRP A 229 25.78 8.35 15.33
CA TRP A 229 26.74 7.73 14.42
C TRP A 229 28.06 8.48 14.50
N CYS A 230 29.18 7.76 14.50
CA CYS A 230 30.49 8.39 14.70
C CYS A 230 30.82 9.45 13.63
N SER A 231 30.24 9.33 12.43
CA SER A 231 30.31 10.34 11.36
C SER A 231 29.63 11.68 11.68
N SER A 232 28.73 11.69 12.68
CA SER A 232 27.92 12.85 13.07
C SER A 232 28.18 13.28 14.52
N MET A 233 29.19 12.69 15.17
CA MET A 233 29.59 13.04 16.53
C MET A 233 30.20 14.45 16.53
N PRO A 234 29.82 15.33 17.46
CA PRO A 234 30.40 16.67 17.54
C PRO A 234 31.87 16.61 17.98
N PHE A 235 32.68 17.54 17.47
CA PHE A 235 34.14 17.58 17.71
C PHE A 235 34.52 17.81 19.18
N ASP A 236 33.67 18.48 19.96
CA ASP A 236 33.89 18.77 21.37
C ASP A 236 33.36 17.66 22.32
N ALA A 237 32.99 16.50 21.76
CA ALA A 237 32.66 15.32 22.53
C ALA A 237 33.89 14.71 23.24
N TYR A 238 33.68 14.15 24.42
CA TYR A 238 34.69 13.50 25.24
C TYR A 238 34.13 12.24 25.92
N MET A 239 34.99 11.42 26.53
CA MET A 239 34.62 10.11 27.08
C MET A 239 33.90 9.22 26.04
N VAL A 240 34.47 9.14 24.83
CA VAL A 240 33.86 8.44 23.69
C VAL A 240 34.05 6.93 23.78
N ILE A 241 32.96 6.18 23.68
CA ILE A 241 32.90 4.73 23.56
C ILE A 241 32.32 4.40 22.18
N ARG A 242 33.02 3.59 21.39
CA ARG A 242 32.57 3.17 20.05
C ARG A 242 32.00 1.75 20.10
N LYS A 243 30.86 1.55 19.47
CA LYS A 243 30.23 0.23 19.29
C LYS A 243 29.76 0.06 17.86
N ARG A 244 29.91 -1.15 17.33
CA ARG A 244 29.40 -1.50 16.00
C ARG A 244 27.93 -1.90 16.11
N GLU A 245 27.06 -1.20 15.40
CA GLU A 245 25.60 -1.38 15.43
C GLU A 245 25.02 -1.38 14.02
N VAL A 246 23.83 -1.98 13.86
CA VAL A 246 23.11 -1.96 12.58
C VAL A 246 22.62 -0.54 12.32
N SER A 247 23.07 0.04 11.21
CA SER A 247 22.77 1.42 10.82
C SER A 247 21.68 1.53 9.77
N SER A 248 21.62 0.56 8.87
CA SER A 248 20.59 0.45 7.84
C SER A 248 20.47 -1.00 7.39
N THR A 249 19.56 -1.27 6.46
CA THR A 249 19.40 -2.55 5.80
C THR A 249 19.42 -2.35 4.29
N ASN A 250 20.09 -3.26 3.59
CA ASN A 250 20.07 -3.31 2.12
C ASN A 250 19.21 -4.49 1.68
N GLN A 251 18.47 -4.31 0.58
CA GLN A 251 17.82 -5.42 -0.11
C GLN A 251 18.79 -6.00 -1.13
N VAL A 252 19.03 -7.30 -1.05
CA VAL A 252 19.83 -8.04 -2.03
C VAL A 252 18.99 -9.16 -2.61
N ALA A 253 19.18 -9.45 -3.89
CA ALA A 253 18.48 -10.54 -4.57
C ALA A 253 18.78 -11.89 -3.87
N ASP A 254 17.74 -12.68 -3.67
CA ASP A 254 17.74 -13.95 -2.95
C ASP A 254 16.92 -15.00 -3.74
N GLY A 255 17.34 -15.22 -4.98
CA GLY A 255 16.66 -16.13 -5.90
C GLY A 255 15.37 -15.53 -6.49
N GLU A 256 14.54 -16.39 -7.06
CA GLU A 256 13.34 -16.01 -7.79
C GLU A 256 12.17 -16.93 -7.46
N THR A 257 10.97 -16.52 -7.81
CA THR A 257 9.79 -17.39 -7.85
C THR A 257 9.11 -17.23 -9.19
N CYS A 258 8.86 -18.35 -9.83
CA CYS A 258 8.29 -18.38 -11.16
C CYS A 258 6.93 -19.06 -11.12
N ASP A 259 6.02 -18.50 -11.93
CA ASP A 259 4.73 -19.09 -12.26
C ASP A 259 4.77 -19.52 -13.72
N MET A 260 4.11 -20.64 -14.01
CA MET A 260 3.75 -20.99 -15.37
C MET A 260 2.39 -20.38 -15.67
N VAL A 261 2.29 -19.62 -16.76
CA VAL A 261 1.09 -18.90 -17.18
C VAL A 261 0.69 -19.34 -18.58
N ARG A 262 -0.62 -19.53 -18.80
CA ARG A 262 -1.22 -19.83 -20.10
C ARG A 262 -2.02 -18.64 -20.59
N VAL A 263 -1.70 -18.16 -21.79
CA VAL A 263 -2.26 -16.96 -22.39
C VAL A 263 -2.96 -17.32 -23.69
N ASP A 264 -4.27 -17.11 -23.77
CA ASP A 264 -5.05 -17.34 -24.99
C ASP A 264 -4.68 -16.33 -26.08
N LYS A 265 -4.32 -16.84 -27.27
CA LYS A 265 -3.97 -16.00 -28.43
C LYS A 265 -5.17 -15.72 -29.33
N GLY A 266 -6.36 -16.24 -29.00
CA GLY A 266 -7.62 -15.98 -29.69
C GLY A 266 -7.79 -16.65 -31.06
N ASN A 267 -6.76 -17.31 -31.58
CA ASN A 267 -6.81 -17.99 -32.89
C ASN A 267 -7.02 -19.50 -32.79
N GLY A 268 -7.30 -20.02 -31.58
CA GLY A 268 -7.36 -21.44 -31.27
C GLY A 268 -6.04 -22.01 -30.73
N THR A 269 -5.05 -21.15 -30.49
CA THR A 269 -3.81 -21.49 -29.77
C THR A 269 -3.69 -20.69 -28.48
N PHE A 270 -2.85 -21.17 -27.58
CA PHE A 270 -2.41 -20.45 -26.40
C PHE A 270 -0.90 -20.56 -26.24
N LYS A 271 -0.29 -19.57 -25.59
CA LYS A 271 1.12 -19.56 -25.24
C LYS A 271 1.31 -19.99 -23.79
N LYS A 272 2.34 -20.77 -23.51
CA LYS A 272 2.85 -20.97 -22.14
C LYS A 272 4.01 -20.02 -21.91
N GLU A 273 3.98 -19.30 -20.80
CA GLU A 273 5.02 -18.37 -20.38
C GLU A 273 5.45 -18.72 -18.96
N ARG A 274 6.76 -18.78 -18.73
CA ARG A 274 7.33 -18.84 -17.39
C ARG A 274 7.61 -17.42 -16.95
N ARG A 275 6.87 -16.92 -15.97
CA ARG A 275 6.98 -15.54 -15.46
C ARG A 275 7.63 -15.56 -14.09
N CYS A 276 8.79 -14.93 -13.96
CA CYS A 276 9.61 -14.96 -12.75
C CYS A 276 9.65 -13.59 -12.06
N LYS A 277 9.62 -13.62 -10.74
CA LYS A 277 9.76 -12.47 -9.85
C LYS A 277 10.94 -12.68 -8.91
N THR A 278 11.83 -11.69 -8.83
CA THR A 278 12.99 -11.72 -7.94
C THR A 278 12.55 -11.62 -6.49
N LYS A 279 13.08 -12.50 -5.64
CA LYS A 279 12.93 -12.43 -4.20
C LYS A 279 14.08 -11.61 -3.63
N TYR A 280 13.80 -10.80 -2.61
CA TYR A 280 14.81 -10.00 -1.94
C TYR A 280 14.90 -10.38 -0.46
N LYS A 281 16.12 -10.38 0.07
CA LYS A 281 16.36 -10.48 1.52
C LYS A 281 17.01 -9.21 2.04
N SER A 282 16.66 -8.86 3.27
CA SER A 282 17.24 -7.73 3.99
C SER A 282 18.53 -8.15 4.69
N VAL A 283 19.64 -7.50 4.34
CA VAL A 283 20.95 -7.71 4.96
C VAL A 283 21.32 -6.49 5.80
N PRO A 284 21.73 -6.66 7.07
CA PRO A 284 22.11 -5.53 7.93
C PRO A 284 23.41 -4.88 7.46
N VAL A 285 23.43 -3.55 7.47
CA VAL A 285 24.62 -2.73 7.22
C VAL A 285 25.08 -2.16 8.56
N TYR A 286 26.25 -2.58 9.00
CA TYR A 286 26.83 -2.15 10.26
C TYR A 286 27.63 -0.84 10.10
N SER A 287 27.44 0.08 11.03
CA SER A 287 28.29 1.27 11.19
C SER A 287 28.70 1.47 12.64
N ASP A 288 29.69 2.33 12.86
CA ASP A 288 30.15 2.65 14.21
C ASP A 288 29.27 3.73 14.85
N LYS A 289 28.67 3.40 15.99
CA LYS A 289 27.94 4.31 16.85
C LYS A 289 28.82 4.75 18.01
N CYS A 290 28.87 6.06 18.22
CA CYS A 290 29.66 6.71 19.25
C CYS A 290 28.73 7.10 20.40
N TYR A 291 29.06 6.66 21.61
CA TYR A 291 28.47 7.08 22.88
C TYR A 291 29.45 8.00 23.58
N TYR A 292 29.03 9.20 23.95
CA TYR A 292 29.96 10.22 24.42
C TYR A 292 29.30 11.17 25.42
N ARG A 293 30.12 12.02 26.04
CA ARG A 293 29.67 13.20 26.75
C ARG A 293 30.00 14.45 25.95
N VAL A 294 29.11 15.43 26.00
CA VAL A 294 29.33 16.73 25.37
C VAL A 294 28.75 17.83 26.25
N ASN A 295 29.45 18.95 26.37
CA ASN A 295 28.99 20.06 27.19
C ASN A 295 27.91 20.85 26.45
N ARG A 296 26.67 20.74 26.89
CA ARG A 296 25.51 21.43 26.31
C ARG A 296 24.63 21.98 27.43
N TRP A 297 23.94 23.08 27.13
CA TRP A 297 22.85 23.55 27.96
C TRP A 297 21.72 22.53 27.90
N GLY A 298 21.19 22.18 29.06
CA GLY A 298 20.03 21.31 29.15
C GLY A 298 19.32 21.52 30.47
N HIS A 299 18.08 21.03 30.55
CA HIS A 299 17.25 21.14 31.74
C HIS A 299 17.97 20.62 33.00
N GLU A 300 17.90 21.40 34.07
CA GLU A 300 18.42 21.05 35.39
C GLU A 300 17.30 20.94 36.41
N ARG A 301 16.48 21.97 36.49
CA ARG A 301 15.44 22.11 37.51
C ARG A 301 14.42 23.16 37.12
N ASP A 302 13.28 23.08 37.79
CA ASP A 302 12.20 24.05 37.70
C ASP A 302 12.13 24.83 39.02
N ILE A 303 12.03 26.16 38.93
CA ILE A 303 11.70 27.00 40.08
C ILE A 303 10.24 27.41 39.94
N THR A 304 9.44 27.08 40.94
CA THR A 304 7.99 27.20 40.84
C THR A 304 7.45 28.11 41.93
N ALA A 305 6.56 29.03 41.56
CA ALA A 305 5.68 29.75 42.48
C ALA A 305 4.23 29.32 42.21
N LYS A 306 3.46 29.11 43.27
CA LYS A 306 2.04 28.76 43.21
C LYS A 306 1.25 29.59 44.22
N GLY A 307 -0.03 29.77 43.97
CA GLY A 307 -0.94 30.42 44.90
C GLY A 307 -2.38 30.43 44.43
N GLY A 308 -3.28 30.96 45.26
CA GLY A 308 -4.69 31.19 44.96
C GLY A 308 -4.99 32.63 44.53
N LEU A 309 -6.28 32.97 44.47
CA LEU A 309 -6.76 34.29 44.04
C LEU A 309 -6.20 35.46 44.85
N ASN A 310 -6.09 35.25 46.18
CA ASN A 310 -5.67 36.27 47.13
C ASN A 310 -4.15 36.39 47.27
N ASP A 311 -3.39 35.48 46.67
CA ASP A 311 -1.94 35.53 46.70
C ASP A 311 -1.42 36.48 45.61
N GLN A 312 -0.33 37.18 45.91
CA GLN A 312 0.34 38.00 44.91
C GLN A 312 0.92 37.10 43.82
N VAL A 313 0.48 37.28 42.58
CA VAL A 313 1.02 36.55 41.43
C VAL A 313 2.36 37.18 41.07
N ALA A 314 3.43 36.51 41.45
CA ALA A 314 4.81 36.92 41.17
C ALA A 314 5.59 35.77 40.55
N TRP A 315 6.61 36.10 39.76
CA TRP A 315 7.61 35.12 39.36
C TRP A 315 8.46 34.72 40.57
N PRO A 316 8.80 33.43 40.74
CA PRO A 316 9.69 33.03 41.83
C PRO A 316 11.07 33.68 41.66
N ALA A 317 11.75 33.95 42.77
CA ALA A 317 13.11 34.47 42.73
C ALA A 317 14.08 33.44 42.13
N VAL A 318 14.80 33.85 41.08
CA VAL A 318 15.73 32.99 40.35
C VAL A 318 17.15 33.28 40.83
N ASN A 319 17.64 32.46 41.75
CA ASN A 319 19.03 32.47 42.18
C ASN A 319 19.80 31.43 41.36
N ILE A 320 20.57 31.89 40.38
CA ILE A 320 21.33 31.06 39.46
C ILE A 320 22.77 31.56 39.35
N ARG A 321 23.71 30.64 39.12
CA ARG A 321 25.11 30.99 38.83
C ARG A 321 25.26 31.29 37.33
N SER A 322 25.13 32.54 36.93
CA SER A 322 25.25 32.94 35.52
C SER A 322 26.68 32.85 34.98
N GLY A 323 26.81 32.64 33.67
CA GLY A 323 28.09 32.65 32.94
C GLY A 323 28.17 31.56 31.87
N SER A 324 29.37 31.40 31.30
CA SER A 324 29.70 30.40 30.26
C SER A 324 30.53 29.22 30.77
N CYS A 325 30.56 29.02 32.09
CA CYS A 325 31.35 27.98 32.75
C CYS A 325 30.62 26.62 32.83
N VAL A 326 31.36 25.53 33.01
CA VAL A 326 30.75 24.24 33.37
C VAL A 326 30.11 24.36 34.76
N GLY A 327 28.83 24.00 34.85
CA GLY A 327 27.99 24.17 36.02
C GLY A 327 27.32 25.55 36.13
N CYS A 328 27.58 26.47 35.20
CA CYS A 328 26.80 27.70 35.11
C CYS A 328 25.35 27.38 34.70
N GLU A 329 24.42 28.19 35.19
CA GLU A 329 22.98 28.08 35.00
C GLU A 329 22.45 29.27 34.19
N ARG A 330 21.36 29.06 33.45
CA ARG A 330 20.61 30.10 32.75
C ARG A 330 19.11 29.82 32.79
N GLU A 331 18.29 30.85 32.59
CA GLU A 331 16.85 30.64 32.35
C GLU A 331 16.66 30.04 30.94
N GLY A 332 16.10 28.83 30.88
CA GLY A 332 15.72 28.15 29.63
C GLY A 332 14.32 28.52 29.14
N GLY A 333 13.58 29.29 29.94
CA GLY A 333 12.25 29.78 29.60
C GLY A 333 11.34 29.92 30.80
N ARG A 334 10.19 30.54 30.58
CA ARG A 334 9.15 30.75 31.59
C ARG A 334 7.82 30.22 31.09
N SER A 335 7.03 29.64 31.98
CA SER A 335 5.67 29.20 31.69
C SER A 335 4.74 29.53 32.84
N GLU A 336 3.50 29.89 32.52
CA GLU A 336 2.48 30.24 33.50
C GLU A 336 1.17 29.53 33.17
N ALA A 337 0.42 29.17 34.22
CA ALA A 337 -0.88 28.55 34.11
C ALA A 337 -1.79 29.09 35.20
N TYR A 338 -2.96 29.60 34.80
CA TYR A 338 -3.99 30.11 35.72
C TYR A 338 -5.24 29.27 35.57
N ASN A 339 -5.51 28.45 36.56
CA ASN A 339 -6.56 27.44 36.55
C ASN A 339 -7.69 27.84 37.50
N LEU A 340 -8.93 27.72 37.01
CA LEU A 340 -10.14 27.72 37.83
C LEU A 340 -10.61 26.29 38.05
N PHE A 341 -10.89 25.94 39.29
CA PHE A 341 -11.57 24.70 39.65
C PHE A 341 -13.06 24.98 39.81
N LEU A 342 -13.87 24.23 39.07
CA LEU A 342 -15.30 24.44 38.94
C LEU A 342 -16.05 23.16 39.31
N SER A 343 -17.21 23.28 39.96
CA SER A 343 -18.13 22.16 40.22
C SER A 343 -19.50 22.41 39.60
N GLU A 344 -20.14 21.37 39.04
CA GLU A 344 -21.52 21.47 38.52
C GLU A 344 -22.51 21.62 39.68
N ILE A 345 -23.39 22.64 39.63
CA ILE A 345 -24.34 22.91 40.73
C ILE A 345 -25.29 21.74 40.96
N LYS A 346 -25.78 21.12 39.88
CA LYS A 346 -26.71 19.99 39.96
C LYS A 346 -26.02 18.66 40.28
N LYS A 347 -24.68 18.59 40.12
CA LYS A 347 -23.87 17.38 40.33
C LYS A 347 -22.50 17.76 40.89
N PRO A 348 -22.39 18.06 42.20
CA PRO A 348 -21.15 18.57 42.79
C PRO A 348 -19.91 17.68 42.59
N ASP A 349 -20.09 16.37 42.39
CA ASP A 349 -19.01 15.42 42.09
C ASP A 349 -18.39 15.62 40.68
N LYS A 350 -19.08 16.33 39.78
CA LYS A 350 -18.58 16.66 38.45
C LYS A 350 -17.75 17.95 38.52
N LYS A 351 -16.42 17.77 38.55
CA LYS A 351 -15.43 18.84 38.59
C LYS A 351 -14.83 19.12 37.22
N TYR A 352 -14.47 20.37 36.98
CA TYR A 352 -13.81 20.84 35.77
C TYR A 352 -12.65 21.78 36.14
N THR A 353 -11.61 21.75 35.31
CA THR A 353 -10.49 22.69 35.41
C THR A 353 -10.41 23.49 34.13
N CYS A 354 -10.37 24.81 34.25
CA CYS A 354 -10.26 25.70 33.10
C CYS A 354 -9.08 26.64 33.23
N ALA A 355 -8.23 26.66 32.19
CA ALA A 355 -7.08 27.55 32.10
C ALA A 355 -7.48 28.86 31.39
N PHE A 356 -7.11 29.99 31.95
CA PHE A 356 -7.41 31.33 31.43
C PHE A 356 -6.17 32.23 31.42
N PRO A 357 -6.16 33.33 30.64
CA PRO A 357 -5.23 34.43 30.85
C PRO A 357 -5.44 35.06 32.25
N GLU A 358 -4.37 35.57 32.86
CA GLU A 358 -4.40 36.10 34.23
C GLU A 358 -5.53 37.11 34.46
N ALA A 359 -5.74 38.05 33.54
CA ALA A 359 -6.76 39.09 33.67
C ALA A 359 -8.19 38.52 33.76
N GLN A 360 -8.51 37.48 32.98
CA GLN A 360 -9.81 36.83 33.01
C GLN A 360 -9.97 35.97 34.26
N TRP A 361 -8.91 35.24 34.63
CA TRP A 361 -8.87 34.45 35.85
C TRP A 361 -9.13 35.31 37.09
N ARG A 362 -8.55 36.52 37.19
CA ARG A 362 -8.81 37.45 38.32
C ARG A 362 -10.20 38.06 38.33
N ALA A 363 -10.81 38.24 37.16
CA ALA A 363 -12.10 38.92 37.05
C ALA A 363 -13.28 38.04 37.51
N ILE A 364 -13.07 36.72 37.65
CA ILE A 364 -14.09 35.77 38.04
C ILE A 364 -13.97 35.53 39.56
N PRO A 365 -14.92 35.98 40.40
CA PRO A 365 -14.80 35.79 41.84
C PRO A 365 -15.08 34.34 42.25
N ASP A 366 -14.47 33.92 43.37
CA ASP A 366 -14.83 32.65 44.03
C ASP A 366 -16.33 32.64 44.37
N GLY A 367 -16.96 31.48 44.17
CA GLY A 367 -18.40 31.32 44.35
C GLY A 367 -19.27 31.86 43.22
N ALA A 368 -18.70 32.48 42.17
CA ALA A 368 -19.47 32.88 41.00
C ALA A 368 -20.16 31.69 40.35
N VAL A 369 -21.43 31.88 39.96
CA VAL A 369 -22.18 30.92 39.16
C VAL A 369 -22.12 31.35 37.70
N LYS A 370 -21.62 30.45 36.86
CA LYS A 370 -21.35 30.70 35.44
C LYS A 370 -21.92 29.57 34.59
N LYS A 371 -22.19 29.86 33.32
CA LYS A 371 -22.60 28.83 32.36
C LYS A 371 -21.40 28.42 31.53
N ILE A 372 -21.20 27.10 31.40
CA ILE A 372 -20.13 26.53 30.56
C ILE A 372 -20.69 25.39 29.72
N LYS A 373 -20.15 25.21 28.51
CA LYS A 373 -20.46 24.05 27.67
C LYS A 373 -19.52 22.89 28.00
N VAL A 374 -20.09 21.73 28.33
CA VAL A 374 -19.33 20.49 28.57
C VAL A 374 -19.62 19.48 27.46
N ARG A 375 -18.58 18.79 26.99
CA ARG A 375 -18.71 17.77 25.94
C ARG A 375 -19.33 16.50 26.51
N LEU A 376 -20.10 15.78 25.70
CA LEU A 376 -20.80 14.57 26.13
C LEU A 376 -19.84 13.44 26.55
N VAL A 377 -18.66 13.40 25.92
CA VAL A 377 -17.55 12.47 26.20
C VAL A 377 -16.64 12.91 27.37
N GLY A 378 -16.96 14.00 28.06
CA GLY A 378 -16.13 14.59 29.11
C GLY A 378 -15.23 15.72 28.62
N GLY A 379 -14.87 16.63 29.53
CA GLY A 379 -14.12 17.85 29.24
C GLY A 379 -15.00 19.09 29.07
N ALA A 380 -14.50 20.22 29.56
CA ALA A 380 -15.17 21.52 29.52
C ALA A 380 -14.63 22.38 28.36
N LYS A 381 -15.50 23.14 27.69
CA LYS A 381 -15.14 24.17 26.71
C LYS A 381 -14.96 25.50 27.46
N CYS A 382 -13.76 25.73 27.99
CA CYS A 382 -13.46 26.84 28.89
C CYS A 382 -13.65 28.23 28.25
N ASP A 383 -13.50 28.33 26.93
CA ASP A 383 -13.82 29.50 26.12
C ASP A 383 -15.30 29.93 26.16
N THR A 384 -16.19 29.04 26.64
CA THR A 384 -17.63 29.31 26.72
C THR A 384 -18.12 29.69 28.12
N LEU A 385 -17.21 29.89 29.07
CA LEU A 385 -17.53 30.28 30.44
C LEU A 385 -18.01 31.73 30.50
N ASN A 386 -19.32 31.94 30.65
CA ASN A 386 -19.98 33.26 30.68
C ASN A 386 -20.79 33.51 31.95
#